data_AF-A0A2P2DZ88-F1
#
_entry.id   AF-A0A2P2DZ88-F1
#
_cell.length_a   1.000
_cell.length_b   1.000
_cell.length_c   1.000
_cell.angle_alpha   90.00
_cell.angle_beta   90.00
_cell.angle_gamma   90.00
#
_symmetry.space_group_name_H-M   'P 1'
#
loop_
_entity.id
_entity.type
_entity.pdbx_description
1 polymer ?
#
loop_
_entity_poly.entity_id
_entity_poly.type
_entity_poly.pdbx_seq_one_letter_code
_entity_poly.pdbx_strand_id
1 'polypeptide(L)'
;MEWEKILRDAVKDGSIKELHLRKVPSLKTCEDWNKVSELGLVDHKTKYAHYKGGLVKYGERLFYVSQERLDAVSPFRKWDFKTKIKITDPEVTADKK
;
A
#
# COMPACT_ATOMS: atom_id res chain seq x y z
N MET A 1 -2.98 -19.29 5.65
CA MET A 1 -2.53 -17.92 5.32
C MET A 1 -3.01 -17.54 3.92
N GLU A 2 -4.31 -17.35 3.72
CA GLU A 2 -4.83 -16.99 2.38
C GLU A 2 -4.70 -15.49 2.09
N TRP A 3 -4.64 -14.65 3.13
CA TRP A 3 -4.66 -13.19 3.01
C TRP A 3 -3.39 -12.60 2.38
N GLU A 4 -2.20 -13.13 2.68
CA GLU A 4 -0.94 -12.66 2.08
C GLU A 4 -0.88 -12.94 0.58
N LYS A 5 -1.46 -14.07 0.15
CA LYS A 5 -1.62 -14.41 -1.27
C LYS A 5 -2.61 -13.46 -1.95
N ILE A 6 -3.78 -13.24 -1.34
CA ILE A 6 -4.80 -12.32 -1.88
C ILE A 6 -4.24 -10.90 -2.00
N LEU A 7 -3.47 -10.43 -1.03
CA LEU A 7 -2.87 -9.09 -1.05
C LEU A 7 -1.78 -8.97 -2.12
N ARG A 8 -0.95 -10.00 -2.30
CA ARG A 8 0.03 -10.09 -3.40
C ARG A 8 -0.64 -10.11 -4.77
N ASP A 9 -1.75 -10.84 -4.91
CA ASP A 9 -2.49 -10.98 -6.16
C ASP A 9 -3.25 -9.70 -6.52
N ALA A 10 -3.92 -9.09 -5.53
CA ALA A 10 -4.56 -7.78 -5.63
C ALA A 10 -3.60 -6.68 -6.07
N VAL A 11 -2.38 -6.66 -5.52
CA VAL A 11 -1.35 -5.70 -5.94
C VAL A 11 -0.85 -5.98 -7.36
N LYS A 12 -0.79 -7.25 -7.78
CA LYS A 12 -0.46 -7.63 -9.17
C LYS A 12 -1.48 -7.11 -10.17
N ASP A 13 -2.76 -7.12 -9.81
CA ASP A 13 -3.85 -6.61 -10.66
C ASP A 13 -4.05 -5.08 -10.54
N GLY A 14 -3.18 -4.40 -9.77
CA GLY A 14 -3.23 -2.96 -9.57
C GLY A 14 -4.42 -2.49 -8.72
N SER A 15 -5.08 -3.38 -7.98
CA SER A 15 -6.32 -3.11 -7.24
C SER A 15 -6.32 -3.78 -5.87
N ILE A 16 -6.30 -3.02 -4.77
CA ILE A 16 -6.35 -3.55 -3.39
C ILE A 16 -7.70 -3.24 -2.72
N LYS A 17 -8.31 -4.18 -1.99
CA LYS A 17 -9.52 -3.84 -1.22
C LYS A 17 -9.17 -3.07 0.05
N GLU A 18 -10.01 -2.13 0.47
CA GLU A 18 -9.76 -1.31 1.66
C GLU A 18 -9.51 -2.15 2.93
N LEU A 19 -10.31 -3.20 3.14
CA LEU A 19 -10.15 -4.16 4.25
C LEU A 19 -8.72 -4.74 4.34
N HIS A 20 -8.08 -4.94 3.19
CA HIS A 20 -6.71 -5.43 3.14
C HIS A 20 -5.75 -4.33 3.57
N LEU A 21 -5.93 -3.10 3.07
CA LEU A 21 -5.10 -1.96 3.43
C LEU A 21 -5.10 -1.70 4.94
N ARG A 22 -6.26 -1.76 5.61
CA ARG A 22 -6.37 -1.62 7.08
C ARG A 22 -5.60 -2.70 7.85
N LYS A 23 -5.42 -3.88 7.26
CA LYS A 23 -4.67 -5.00 7.85
C LYS A 23 -3.18 -4.99 7.50
N VAL A 24 -2.76 -4.21 6.51
CA VAL A 24 -1.34 -4.12 6.14
C VAL A 24 -0.60 -3.41 7.28
N PRO A 25 0.45 -4.02 7.85
CA PRO A 25 1.28 -3.35 8.84
C PRO A 25 2.00 -2.15 8.20
N SER A 26 2.05 -1.05 8.93
CA SER A 26 2.81 0.12 8.47
C SER A 26 4.31 -0.07 8.74
N LEU A 27 5.14 0.15 7.72
CA LEU A 27 6.60 0.10 7.87
C LEU A 27 7.08 1.39 8.52
N LYS A 28 7.34 1.34 9.83
CA LYS A 28 7.82 2.51 10.59
C LYS A 28 9.30 2.75 10.36
N THR A 29 10.08 1.71 10.54
CA THR A 29 11.54 1.71 10.38
C THR A 29 11.93 0.41 9.72
N CYS A 30 12.98 0.46 8.92
CA CYS A 30 13.57 -0.71 8.29
C CYS A 30 15.09 -0.56 8.43
N GLU A 31 15.77 -1.65 8.78
CA GLU A 31 17.24 -1.66 8.89
C GLU A 31 17.87 -1.45 7.51
N ASP A 32 17.29 -2.06 6.47
CA ASP A 32 17.78 -1.99 5.09
C ASP A 32 16.70 -1.49 4.13
N TRP A 33 16.63 -0.17 3.91
CA TRP A 33 15.74 0.40 2.89
C TRP A 33 16.10 -0.05 1.48
N ASN A 34 17.35 -0.43 1.20
CA ASN A 34 17.76 -0.94 -0.12
C ASN A 34 17.12 -2.29 -0.48
N LYS A 35 16.73 -3.10 0.51
CA LYS A 35 16.07 -4.40 0.29
C LYS A 35 14.56 -4.26 0.10
N VAL A 36 14.02 -3.05 0.24
CA VAL A 36 12.59 -2.77 0.08
C VAL A 36 12.27 -2.67 -1.42
N SER A 37 11.33 -3.44 -1.93
CA SER A 37 10.84 -3.27 -3.31
C SER A 37 9.55 -2.48 -3.32
N GLU A 38 9.55 -1.36 -4.04
CA GLU A 38 8.35 -0.59 -4.32
C GLU A 38 7.38 -1.39 -5.18
N LEU A 39 6.11 -1.42 -4.77
CA LEU A 39 5.06 -2.05 -5.57
C LEU A 39 4.17 -1.02 -6.24
N GLY A 40 3.77 0.01 -5.48
CA GLY A 40 2.96 1.08 -6.06
C GLY A 40 2.46 2.10 -5.05
N LEU A 41 1.96 3.22 -5.56
CA LEU A 41 1.38 4.28 -4.76
C LEU A 41 -0.09 4.00 -4.48
N VAL A 42 -0.49 4.21 -3.24
CA VAL A 42 -1.86 4.12 -2.76
C VAL A 42 -2.32 5.54 -2.45
N ASP A 43 -3.39 5.95 -3.12
CA ASP A 43 -4.00 7.27 -2.94
C ASP A 43 -5.51 7.05 -2.82
N HIS A 44 -5.94 6.83 -1.58
CA HIS A 44 -7.35 6.61 -1.22
C HIS A 44 -7.82 7.65 -0.23
N LYS A 45 -8.93 8.30 -0.55
CA LYS A 45 -9.60 9.24 0.32
C LYS A 45 -10.94 8.63 0.70
N THR A 46 -11.02 8.13 1.94
CA THR A 46 -12.29 7.68 2.53
C THR A 46 -12.95 8.84 3.27
N LYS A 47 -14.19 8.63 3.71
CA LYS A 47 -14.96 9.60 4.52
C LYS A 47 -14.32 9.88 5.89
N TYR A 48 -13.52 8.95 6.41
CA TYR A 48 -12.96 8.99 7.77
C TYR A 48 -11.43 8.97 7.83
N ALA A 49 -10.76 8.62 6.74
CA ALA A 49 -9.31 8.47 6.67
C ALA A 49 -8.76 8.74 5.26
N HIS A 50 -7.65 9.45 5.17
CA HIS A 50 -6.87 9.58 3.94
C HIS A 50 -5.71 8.61 3.98
N TYR A 51 -5.77 7.56 3.16
CA TYR A 51 -4.65 6.65 2.94
C TYR A 51 -3.86 7.15 1.74
N LYS A 52 -2.86 7.99 2.02
CA LYS A 52 -1.90 8.48 1.04
C LYS A 52 -0.51 7.95 1.36
N GLY A 53 0.06 7.14 0.47
CA GLY A 53 1.34 6.50 0.69
C GLY A 53 1.74 5.54 -0.41
N GLY A 54 2.67 4.64 -0.10
CA GLY A 54 3.16 3.60 -1.00
C GLY A 54 3.12 2.23 -0.34
N LEU A 55 2.74 1.24 -1.13
CA LEU A 55 2.92 -0.16 -0.80
C LEU A 55 4.33 -0.58 -1.20
N VAL A 56 5.01 -1.18 -0.24
CA VAL A 56 6.36 -1.70 -0.42
C VAL A 56 6.43 -3.13 0.08
N LYS A 57 7.30 -3.91 -0.52
CA LYS A 57 7.60 -5.27 -0.12
C LYS A 57 8.94 -5.28 0.58
N TYR A 58 9.00 -5.89 1.75
CA TYR A 58 10.27 -6.11 2.45
C TYR A 58 10.37 -7.59 2.81
N GLY A 59 11.37 -8.27 2.23
CA GLY A 59 11.49 -9.72 2.28
C GLY A 59 10.28 -10.40 1.62
N GLU A 60 9.55 -11.19 2.41
CA GLU A 60 8.33 -11.87 1.97
C GLU A 60 7.04 -11.13 2.36
N ARG A 61 7.14 -10.07 3.16
CA ARG A 61 5.99 -9.34 3.71
C ARG A 61 5.73 -8.03 2.96
N LEU A 62 4.46 -7.65 2.94
CA LEU A 62 3.98 -6.39 2.39
C LEU A 62 3.77 -5.40 3.51
N PHE A 63 4.19 -4.16 3.27
CA PHE A 63 4.06 -3.08 4.21
C PHE A 63 3.55 -1.81 3.54
N TYR A 64 2.87 -1.01 4.35
CA TYR A 64 2.37 0.30 3.95
C TYR A 64 3.30 1.39 4.49
N VAL A 65 3.69 2.32 3.63
CA VAL A 65 4.52 3.48 3.99
C VAL A 65 3.69 4.72 3.71
N SER A 66 3.46 5.57 4.72
CA SER A 66 2.78 6.84 4.53
C SER A 66 3.59 7.78 3.63
N GLN A 67 2.92 8.69 2.94
CA GLN A 67 3.57 9.68 2.06
C GLN A 67 4.66 10.48 2.77
N GLU A 68 4.43 10.90 4.03
CA GLU A 68 5.41 11.64 4.83
C GLU A 68 6.72 10.85 5.03
N ARG A 69 6.63 9.52 5.20
CA ARG A 69 7.81 8.67 5.31
C ARG A 69 8.50 8.47 3.98
N LEU A 70 7.74 8.32 2.90
CA LEU A 70 8.34 8.24 1.57
C LEU A 70 9.16 9.49 1.27
N ASP A 71 8.62 10.66 1.60
CA ASP A 71 9.30 11.94 1.45
C ASP A 71 10.57 12.02 2.33
N ALA A 72 10.47 11.64 3.61
CA ALA A 72 11.61 11.60 4.53
C ALA A 72 12.72 10.63 4.10
N VAL A 73 12.37 9.52 3.42
CA VAL A 73 13.34 8.52 2.94
C VAL A 73 13.82 8.83 1.51
N SER A 74 13.07 9.63 0.74
CA SER A 74 13.40 10.08 -0.62
C SER A 74 14.84 10.62 -0.78
N PRO A 75 15.40 11.44 0.15
CA PRO A 75 16.78 11.89 0.05
C PRO A 75 17.83 10.79 0.24
N PHE A 76 17.49 9.70 0.93
CA PHE A 76 18.38 8.57 1.16
C PHE A 76 18.23 7.50 0.07
N ARG A 77 17.07 7.43 -0.59
CA ARG A 77 16.76 6.44 -1.62
C ARG A 77 15.75 6.99 -2.62
N LYS A 78 16.09 6.89 -3.92
CA LYS A 78 15.14 7.16 -5.00
C LYS A 78 14.08 6.06 -5.04
N TRP A 79 12.83 6.45 -4.87
CA TRP A 79 11.68 5.57 -5.02
C TRP A 79 11.20 5.52 -6.48
N ASP A 80 11.06 4.33 -7.06
CA ASP A 80 10.52 4.10 -8.41
C ASP A 80 9.14 3.43 -8.31
N PHE A 81 8.12 4.23 -8.04
CA PHE A 81 6.74 3.74 -8.03
C PHE A 81 6.20 3.61 -9.45
N LYS A 82 6.34 2.43 -10.05
CA LYS A 82 5.89 2.18 -11.43
C LYS A 82 4.37 2.12 -11.61
N THR A 83 3.59 1.98 -10.53
CA THR A 83 2.16 1.73 -10.64
C THR A 83 1.38 2.43 -9.53
N LYS A 84 0.24 3.01 -9.88
CA LYS A 84 -0.75 3.51 -8.91
C LYS A 84 -1.74 2.38 -8.63
N ILE A 85 -1.81 1.95 -7.38
CA ILE A 85 -2.75 0.92 -6.93
C ILE A 85 -4.10 1.61 -6.67
N LYS A 86 -5.16 1.12 -7.31
CA LYS A 86 -6.54 1.53 -7.06
C LYS A 86 -7.06 0.80 -5.83
N ILE A 87 -7.85 1.49 -5.01
CA ILE A 87 -8.49 0.85 -3.86
C ILE A 87 -9.91 0.51 -4.28
N THR A 88 -10.23 -0.78 -4.37
CA THR A 88 -11.60 -1.25 -4.60
C THR A 88 -12.32 -1.28 -3.27
N ASP A 89 -13.02 -0.19 -3.02
CA ASP A 89 -13.82 0.02 -1.82
C ASP A 89 -15.06 -0.89 -1.85
N PRO A 90 -15.26 -1.78 -0.86
CA PRO A 90 -16.50 -2.55 -0.78
C PRO A 90 -17.70 -1.68 -0.33
N GLU A 91 -17.49 -0.48 0.25
CA GLU A 91 -18.61 0.36 0.71
C GLU A 91 -19.27 1.18 -0.41
N VAL A 92 -18.65 1.30 -1.60
CA VAL A 92 -19.26 2.07 -2.73
C VAL A 92 -20.25 1.23 -3.55
N THR A 93 -20.51 -0.03 -3.18
CA THR A 93 -21.54 -0.88 -3.83
C THR A 93 -22.63 -1.36 -2.87
N ALA A 94 -22.96 -0.55 -1.86
CA ALA A 94 -24.04 -0.88 -0.94
C ALA A 94 -24.90 0.34 -0.56
N ASP A 95 -25.26 1.20 -1.50
CA ASP A 95 -26.55 1.90 -1.42
C ASP A 95 -26.91 2.57 -2.76
N LYS A 96 -27.86 1.96 -3.47
CA LYS A 96 -28.89 2.62 -4.29
C LYS A 96 -29.72 1.50 -4.93
N LYS A 97 -30.62 0.93 -4.13
CA LYS A 97 -31.81 0.24 -4.62
C LYS A 97 -32.99 1.18 -4.45
#